data_AF-A0A535H8U6-F1
#
_entry.id   AF-A0A535H8U6-F1
#
_cell.length_a   1.000
_cell.length_b   1.000
_cell.length_c   1.000
_cell.angle_alpha   90.00
_cell.angle_beta   90.00
_cell.angle_gamma   90.00
#
_symmetry.space_group_name_H-M   'P 1'
#
loop_
_entity.id
_entity.type
_entity.pdbx_description
1 polymer ?
#
loop_
_entity_poly.entity_id
_entity_poly.type
_entity_poly.pdbx_seq_one_letter_code
_entity_poly.pdbx_strand_id
1 'polypeptide(L)'
;MDLNLLAIIIMGAWVLAIVAAGLVMSLRPGGVAVRLSPANATTSGSAGRRDEILLGGDAEVFGNVRGRVRAVQLRPDSRQLQDVELASGLEGRAVPASAIVSADGKVLRLAERWPDSPLDEPRDDVPTLRQDATVVSAEGKRLGKLRLVCFDASSGTVTTLVVEGRGTRGRRLLPIERVNAAGPYRIATDLKASEWAMLQPFAT
;
A
#
# COMPACT_ATOMS: atom_id res chain seq x y z
N MET A 1 -27.62 51.29 -2.98
CA MET A 1 -27.50 49.82 -2.93
C MET A 1 -27.59 49.43 -1.48
N ASP A 2 -28.62 48.65 -1.13
CA ASP A 2 -28.94 48.34 0.26
C ASP A 2 -27.84 47.51 0.93
N LEU A 3 -27.45 47.92 2.14
CA LEU A 3 -26.44 47.24 2.96
C LEU A 3 -26.74 45.74 3.12
N ASN A 4 -28.02 45.38 3.16
CA ASN A 4 -28.50 44.02 3.27
C ASN A 4 -28.18 43.17 2.02
N LEU A 5 -28.28 43.76 0.82
CA LEU A 5 -27.92 43.06 -0.42
C LEU A 5 -26.41 42.76 -0.45
N LEU A 6 -25.60 43.72 -0.01
CA LEU A 6 -24.15 43.57 0.07
C LEU A 6 -23.75 42.45 1.06
N ALA A 7 -24.41 42.40 2.22
CA ALA A 7 -24.19 41.37 3.22
C ALA A 7 -24.57 39.96 2.71
N ILE A 8 -25.69 39.84 1.99
CA ILE A 8 -26.13 38.57 1.41
C ILE A 8 -25.13 38.08 0.35
N ILE A 9 -24.61 38.97 -0.50
CA ILE A 9 -23.61 38.60 -1.52
C ILE A 9 -22.31 38.12 -0.87
N ILE A 10 -21.84 38.81 0.18
CA ILE A 10 -20.61 38.43 0.89
C ILE A 10 -20.78 37.07 1.59
N MET A 11 -21.89 36.86 2.30
CA MET A 11 -22.18 35.59 2.97
C MET A 11 -22.33 34.44 1.97
N GLY A 12 -23.02 34.68 0.85
CA GLY A 12 -23.15 33.69 -0.23
C GLY A 12 -21.81 33.30 -0.84
N ALA A 13 -20.92 34.27 -1.07
CA ALA A 13 -19.58 34.02 -1.58
C ALA A 13 -18.73 33.16 -0.63
N TRP A 14 -18.83 33.39 0.68
CA TRP A 14 -18.14 32.59 1.70
C TRP A 14 -18.63 31.15 1.76
N VAL A 15 -19.96 30.94 1.70
CA VAL A 15 -20.53 29.59 1.66
C VAL A 15 -20.07 28.85 0.41
N LEU A 16 -20.08 29.52 -0.76
CA LEU A 16 -19.61 28.91 -2.00
C LEU A 16 -18.12 28.54 -1.94
N ALA A 17 -17.29 29.39 -1.33
CA ALA A 17 -15.86 29.13 -1.14
C ALA A 17 -15.60 27.93 -0.22
N ILE A 18 -16.36 27.79 0.88
CA ILE A 18 -16.25 26.65 1.80
C ILE A 18 -16.70 25.36 1.10
N VAL A 19 -17.81 25.40 0.36
CA VAL A 19 -18.29 24.24 -0.41
C VAL A 19 -17.28 23.85 -1.48
N ALA A 20 -16.70 24.81 -2.20
CA ALA A 20 -15.65 24.55 -3.19
C ALA A 20 -14.37 23.97 -2.53
N ALA A 21 -13.95 24.49 -1.38
CA ALA A 21 -12.81 23.95 -0.64
C ALA A 21 -13.07 22.52 -0.14
N GLY A 22 -14.26 22.25 0.40
CA GLY A 22 -14.69 20.92 0.80
C GLY A 22 -14.76 19.94 -0.38
N LEU A 23 -15.25 20.40 -1.54
CA LEU A 23 -15.27 19.61 -2.77
C LEU A 23 -13.84 19.31 -3.26
N VAL A 24 -12.93 20.28 -3.21
CA VAL A 24 -11.53 20.10 -3.59
C VAL A 24 -10.81 19.12 -2.65
N MET A 25 -11.09 19.16 -1.35
CA MET A 25 -10.56 18.19 -0.40
C MET A 25 -11.16 16.78 -0.60
N SER A 26 -12.45 16.68 -0.93
CA SER A 26 -13.13 15.42 -1.26
C SER A 26 -12.63 14.79 -2.57
N LEU A 27 -12.24 15.65 -3.54
CA LEU A 27 -11.70 15.23 -4.84
C LEU A 27 -10.19 15.05 -4.85
N ARG A 28 -9.46 15.38 -3.77
CA ARG A 28 -8.05 15.00 -3.65
C ARG A 28 -7.97 13.47 -3.57
N PRO A 29 -7.35 12.79 -4.55
CA PRO A 29 -7.15 11.36 -4.45
C PRO A 29 -6.30 11.09 -3.21
N GLY A 30 -6.89 10.41 -2.24
CA GLY A 30 -6.40 10.33 -0.87
C GLY A 30 -5.02 9.69 -0.70
N GLY A 31 -4.44 10.00 0.46
CA GLY A 31 -3.17 9.47 0.96
C GLY A 31 -1.97 10.04 0.21
N VAL A 32 -1.08 10.74 0.92
CA VAL A 32 0.19 11.19 0.35
C VAL A 32 0.95 9.95 -0.11
N ALA A 33 1.11 9.78 -1.42
CA ALA A 33 1.94 8.71 -1.95
C ALA A 33 3.39 9.09 -1.68
N VAL A 34 4.05 8.33 -0.81
CA VAL A 34 5.43 8.60 -0.41
C VAL A 34 6.36 8.04 -1.47
N ARG A 35 7.33 8.86 -1.91
CA ARG A 35 8.31 8.43 -2.90
C ARG A 35 9.25 7.40 -2.29
N LEU A 36 9.51 6.33 -3.04
CA LEU A 36 10.52 5.34 -2.70
C LEU A 36 11.84 5.76 -3.35
N SER A 37 12.93 5.67 -2.59
CA SER A 37 14.27 5.89 -3.15
C SER A 37 14.57 4.84 -4.22
N PRO A 38 15.24 5.19 -5.33
CA PRO A 38 15.68 4.21 -6.32
C PRO A 38 16.66 3.24 -5.65
N ALA A 39 16.42 1.94 -5.78
CA ALA A 39 17.30 0.94 -5.17
C ALA A 39 18.70 1.04 -5.75
N ASN A 40 19.70 1.18 -4.88
CA ASN A 40 21.08 0.85 -5.24
C ASN A 40 21.12 -0.64 -5.57
N ALA A 41 21.40 -0.94 -6.83
CA ALA A 41 21.34 -2.27 -7.39
C ALA A 41 22.37 -3.20 -6.73
N THR A 42 21.90 -4.07 -5.85
CA THR A 42 22.50 -5.39 -5.62
C THR A 42 21.43 -6.31 -5.08
N THR A 43 20.83 -7.13 -5.95
CA THR A 43 20.64 -8.55 -5.66
C THR A 43 20.21 -9.27 -6.93
N SER A 44 21.17 -10.02 -7.46
CA SER A 44 20.99 -11.11 -8.41
C SER A 44 19.85 -12.03 -7.97
N GLY A 45 19.07 -12.50 -8.94
CA GLY A 45 18.02 -13.47 -8.73
C GLY A 45 18.54 -14.72 -8.03
N SER A 46 18.15 -14.88 -6.77
CA SER A 46 18.05 -16.19 -6.15
C SER A 46 16.59 -16.60 -6.24
N ALA A 47 16.33 -17.72 -6.93
CA ALA A 47 15.09 -18.48 -6.82
C ALA A 47 15.03 -19.20 -5.45
N GLY A 48 15.33 -18.47 -4.38
CA GLY A 48 15.11 -18.89 -3.00
C GLY A 48 13.65 -18.71 -2.64
N ARG A 49 13.18 -19.51 -1.68
CA ARG A 49 11.85 -19.41 -1.05
C ARG A 49 11.58 -17.95 -0.68
N ARG A 50 10.75 -17.27 -1.48
CA ARG A 50 10.31 -15.90 -1.19
C ARG A 50 9.15 -16.00 -0.22
N ASP A 51 9.19 -15.18 0.81
CA ASP A 51 8.07 -15.10 1.74
C ASP A 51 7.03 -14.14 1.16
N GLU A 52 5.77 -14.55 1.23
CA GLU A 52 4.67 -13.91 0.54
C GLU A 52 3.59 -13.51 1.54
N ILE A 53 3.28 -12.21 1.59
CA ILE A 53 2.20 -11.67 2.41
C ILE A 53 0.98 -11.47 1.51
N LEU A 54 -0.09 -12.21 1.77
CA LEU A 54 -1.38 -12.02 1.11
C LEU A 54 -2.13 -10.86 1.76
N LEU A 55 -2.35 -9.79 1.00
CA LEU A 55 -3.19 -8.68 1.44
C LEU A 55 -4.66 -9.12 1.38
N GLY A 56 -5.34 -9.03 2.52
CA GLY A 56 -6.66 -9.58 2.80
C GLY A 56 -6.62 -11.00 3.34
N GLY A 57 -5.45 -11.63 3.43
CA GLY A 57 -5.26 -12.97 4.00
C GLY A 57 -5.29 -12.97 5.52
N ASP A 58 -5.45 -14.16 6.10
CA ASP A 58 -5.52 -14.34 7.55
C ASP A 58 -4.13 -14.21 8.18
N ALA A 59 -4.10 -13.58 9.36
CA ALA A 59 -2.92 -13.52 10.21
C ALA A 59 -3.18 -14.34 11.48
N GLU A 60 -2.28 -15.25 11.79
CA GLU A 60 -2.45 -16.23 12.88
C GLU A 60 -1.32 -16.17 13.90
N VAL A 61 -1.68 -16.44 15.16
CA VAL A 61 -0.75 -16.69 16.26
C VAL A 61 -1.09 -18.07 16.83
N PHE A 62 -0.13 -19.00 16.77
CA PHE A 62 -0.31 -20.39 17.21
C PHE A 62 -1.59 -21.07 16.69
N GLY A 63 -1.93 -20.87 15.41
CA GLY A 63 -3.10 -21.46 14.78
C GLY A 63 -4.44 -20.78 15.13
N ASN A 64 -4.40 -19.64 15.84
CA ASN A 64 -5.59 -18.81 16.06
C ASN A 64 -5.51 -17.54 15.21
N VAL A 65 -6.56 -17.28 14.43
CA VAL A 65 -6.68 -16.06 13.60
C VAL A 65 -6.78 -14.83 14.52
N ARG A 66 -5.82 -13.91 14.38
CA ARG A 66 -5.74 -12.64 15.10
C ARG A 66 -6.24 -11.44 14.30
N GLY A 67 -6.44 -11.60 12.99
CA GLY A 67 -6.97 -10.57 12.11
C GLY A 67 -6.67 -10.87 10.65
N ARG A 68 -6.99 -9.93 9.76
CA ARG A 68 -6.64 -10.00 8.33
C ARG A 68 -5.61 -8.94 7.96
N VAL A 69 -4.65 -9.28 7.12
CA VAL A 69 -3.62 -8.35 6.67
C VAL A 69 -4.25 -7.28 5.79
N ARG A 70 -4.25 -6.03 6.22
CA ARG A 70 -4.87 -4.91 5.49
C ARG A 70 -3.85 -4.12 4.69
N ALA A 71 -2.67 -3.91 5.26
CA ALA A 71 -1.62 -3.12 4.64
C ALA A 71 -0.24 -3.55 5.14
N VAL A 72 0.76 -3.20 4.36
CA VAL A 72 2.17 -3.35 4.70
C VAL A 72 2.83 -1.98 4.58
N GLN A 73 3.58 -1.59 5.59
CA GLN A 73 4.33 -0.34 5.63
C GLN A 73 5.81 -0.61 5.37
N LEU A 74 6.43 0.25 4.56
CA LEU A 74 7.82 0.12 4.14
C LEU A 74 8.66 1.28 4.63
N ARG A 75 9.94 1.01 4.90
CA ARG A 75 10.93 2.08 4.99
C ARG A 75 11.16 2.70 3.60
N PRO A 76 11.09 4.04 3.45
CA PRO A 76 11.20 4.69 2.13
C PRO A 76 12.58 4.50 1.47
N ASP A 77 13.65 4.40 2.27
CA ASP A 77 15.02 4.30 1.77
C ASP A 77 15.44 2.86 1.45
N SER A 78 15.17 1.93 2.38
CA SER A 78 15.61 0.54 2.26
C SER A 78 14.56 -0.39 1.68
N ARG A 79 13.30 0.05 1.55
CA ARG A 79 12.15 -0.76 1.13
C ARG A 79 11.94 -2.01 1.99
N GLN A 80 12.49 -1.99 3.20
CA GLN A 80 12.28 -3.04 4.19
C GLN A 80 10.89 -2.92 4.78
N LEU A 81 10.30 -4.08 5.07
CA LEU A 81 9.11 -4.18 5.88
C LEU A 81 9.34 -3.52 7.23
N GLN A 82 8.48 -2.57 7.55
CA GLN A 82 8.49 -1.89 8.83
C GLN A 82 7.41 -2.49 9.73
N ASP A 83 6.17 -2.39 9.28
CA ASP A 83 4.97 -2.80 10.01
C ASP A 83 3.96 -3.45 9.06
N VAL A 84 3.09 -4.29 9.62
CA VAL A 84 1.93 -4.87 8.96
C VAL A 84 0.68 -4.42 9.69
N GLU A 85 -0.24 -3.79 8.98
CA GLU A 85 -1.55 -3.42 9.54
C GLU A 85 -2.47 -4.64 9.47
N LEU A 86 -2.93 -5.11 10.63
CA LEU A 86 -3.96 -6.13 10.75
C LEU A 86 -5.31 -5.47 11.04
N ALA A 87 -6.36 -5.93 10.36
CA ALA A 87 -7.73 -5.58 10.65
C ALA A 87 -8.38 -6.67 11.51
N SER A 88 -8.93 -6.29 12.67
CA SER A 88 -9.79 -7.12 13.50
C SER A 88 -11.13 -6.40 13.68
N GLY A 89 -12.12 -6.76 12.87
CA GLY A 89 -13.38 -6.02 12.80
C GLY A 89 -13.20 -4.62 12.20
N LEU A 90 -13.54 -3.58 12.97
CA LEU A 90 -13.39 -2.18 12.57
C LEU A 90 -12.05 -1.56 12.98
N GLU A 91 -11.31 -2.22 13.85
CA GLU A 91 -10.04 -1.73 14.40
C GLU A 91 -8.86 -2.21 13.56
N GLY A 92 -7.90 -1.30 13.34
CA GLY A 92 -6.60 -1.61 12.74
C GLY A 92 -5.52 -1.66 13.81
N ARG A 93 -4.66 -2.68 13.77
CA ARG A 93 -3.50 -2.81 14.66
C ARG A 93 -2.23 -2.95 13.83
N ALA A 94 -1.24 -2.10 14.09
CA ALA A 94 0.08 -2.24 13.51
C ALA A 94 0.88 -3.32 14.25
N VAL A 95 1.49 -4.23 13.50
CA VAL A 95 2.36 -5.31 13.99
C VAL A 95 3.74 -5.13 13.37
N PRO A 96 4.82 -5.08 14.15
CA PRO A 96 6.16 -4.88 13.61
C PRO A 96 6.59 -6.07 12.75
N ALA A 97 7.36 -5.81 11.69
CA ALA A 97 7.86 -6.86 10.80
C ALA A 97 8.69 -7.93 11.53
N SER A 98 9.34 -7.57 12.64
CA SER A 98 10.08 -8.52 13.50
C SER A 98 9.20 -9.57 14.17
N ALA A 99 7.87 -9.37 14.19
CA ALA A 99 6.92 -10.34 14.72
C ALA A 99 6.51 -11.40 13.69
N ILE A 100 6.88 -11.25 12.41
CA ILE A 100 6.56 -12.20 11.35
C ILE A 100 7.45 -13.43 11.50
N VAL A 101 6.83 -14.58 11.74
CA VAL A 101 7.51 -15.88 11.85
C VAL A 101 7.56 -16.58 10.50
N SER A 102 6.52 -16.42 9.68
CA SER A 102 6.42 -17.01 8.33
C SER A 102 5.33 -16.31 7.53
N ALA A 103 5.53 -16.18 6.22
CA ALA A 103 4.49 -15.73 5.29
C ALA A 103 4.51 -16.62 4.03
N ASP A 104 3.44 -17.39 3.81
CA ASP A 104 3.37 -18.43 2.76
C ASP A 104 2.43 -18.08 1.60
N GLY A 105 2.00 -16.82 1.50
CA GLY A 105 1.05 -16.36 0.50
C GLY A 105 -0.40 -16.73 0.78
N LYS A 106 -0.68 -17.39 1.92
CA LYS A 106 -2.03 -17.72 2.38
C LYS A 106 -2.29 -17.18 3.78
N VAL A 107 -1.41 -17.53 4.72
CA VAL A 107 -1.50 -17.18 6.14
C VAL A 107 -0.22 -16.49 6.58
N LEU A 108 -0.37 -15.34 7.23
CA LEU A 108 0.72 -14.65 7.91
C LEU A 108 0.84 -15.18 9.34
N ARG A 109 1.92 -15.90 9.66
CA ARG A 109 2.16 -16.41 11.01
C ARG A 109 2.98 -15.40 11.81
N LEU A 110 2.48 -15.07 13.00
CA LEU A 110 3.07 -14.09 13.89
C LEU A 110 3.52 -14.73 15.20
N ALA A 111 4.51 -14.12 15.84
CA ALA A 111 5.02 -14.52 17.16
C ALA A 111 3.94 -14.40 18.24
N GLU A 112 4.08 -15.06 19.40
CA GLU A 112 3.07 -14.96 20.46
C GLU A 112 2.85 -13.53 20.97
N ARG A 113 3.97 -12.81 21.12
CA ARG A 113 4.04 -11.48 21.68
C ARG A 113 5.01 -10.65 20.86
N TRP A 114 4.64 -9.40 20.67
CA TRP A 114 5.45 -8.38 20.05
C TRP A 114 5.20 -7.07 20.80
N PRO A 115 6.16 -6.15 20.79
CA PRO A 115 5.94 -4.84 21.38
C PRO A 115 4.76 -4.17 20.67
N ASP A 116 3.83 -3.61 21.46
CA ASP A 116 2.84 -2.72 20.90
C ASP A 116 3.58 -1.53 20.29
N SER A 117 3.37 -1.32 18.99
CA SER A 117 3.89 -0.14 18.31
C SER A 117 3.31 1.07 19.03
N PRO A 118 4.11 2.11 19.36
CA PRO A 118 3.57 3.30 20.01
C PRO A 118 2.41 3.83 19.15
N LEU A 119 1.21 3.68 19.70
CA LEU A 119 -0.02 4.31 19.24
C LEU A 119 0.20 5.81 19.43
N ASP A 120 0.78 6.48 18.45
CA ASP A 120 0.49 7.88 18.21
C ASP A 120 1.06 8.27 16.84
N GLU A 121 0.18 8.91 16.08
CA GLU A 121 0.37 9.48 14.75
C GLU A 121 0.13 8.55 13.54
N PRO A 122 -0.88 8.87 12.71
CA PRO A 122 -0.91 8.43 11.33
C PRO A 122 0.40 8.85 10.69
N ARG A 123 1.27 7.88 10.41
CA ARG A 123 2.46 8.12 9.61
C ARG A 123 2.03 8.24 8.15
N ASP A 124 1.38 9.36 7.81
CA ASP A 124 1.07 9.72 6.43
C ASP A 124 2.34 9.88 5.57
N ASP A 125 3.51 9.91 6.23
CA ASP A 125 4.84 9.95 5.63
C ASP A 125 5.48 8.55 5.42
N VAL A 126 4.76 7.46 5.67
CA VAL A 126 5.29 6.10 5.44
C VAL A 126 4.67 5.45 4.19
N PRO A 127 5.51 4.98 3.23
CA PRO A 127 5.03 4.25 2.08
C PRO A 127 4.20 3.03 2.50
N THR A 128 2.92 3.05 2.11
CA THR A 128 1.94 2.04 2.54
C THR A 128 1.42 1.27 1.33
N LEU A 129 1.58 -0.05 1.36
CA LEU A 129 1.07 -1.03 0.40
C LEU A 129 -0.20 -1.66 0.95
N ARG A 130 -1.35 -1.06 0.61
CA ARG A 130 -2.65 -1.52 1.09
C ARG A 130 -3.28 -2.56 0.18
N GLN A 131 -4.10 -3.43 0.77
CA GLN A 131 -4.99 -4.31 0.04
C GLN A 131 -5.81 -3.52 -0.99
N ASP A 132 -5.93 -4.07 -2.19
CA ASP A 132 -6.72 -3.51 -3.29
C ASP A 132 -6.23 -2.13 -3.79
N ALA A 133 -5.07 -1.64 -3.33
CA ALA A 133 -4.47 -0.40 -3.80
C ALA A 133 -4.30 -0.44 -5.32
N THR A 134 -4.67 0.66 -5.97
CA THR A 134 -4.66 0.75 -7.44
C THR A 134 -3.25 0.99 -7.93
N VAL A 135 -2.75 0.08 -8.75
CA VAL A 135 -1.44 0.20 -9.39
C VAL A 135 -1.60 0.97 -10.70
N VAL A 136 -0.81 2.03 -10.88
CA VAL A 136 -0.81 2.86 -12.08
C VAL A 136 0.56 2.83 -12.77
N SER A 137 0.53 2.86 -14.09
CA SER A 137 1.69 3.04 -14.97
C SER A 137 2.27 4.45 -14.88
N ALA A 138 3.44 4.64 -15.51
CA ALA A 138 4.07 5.94 -15.69
C ALA A 138 3.16 6.95 -16.39
N GLU A 139 2.30 6.51 -17.30
CA GLU A 139 1.33 7.38 -17.99
C GLU A 139 0.05 7.63 -17.17
N GLY A 140 0.00 7.17 -15.92
CA GLY A 140 -1.16 7.30 -15.05
C GLY A 140 -2.30 6.34 -15.35
N LYS A 141 -2.15 5.42 -16.32
CA LYS A 141 -3.16 4.41 -16.63
C LYS A 141 -3.19 3.32 -15.55
N ARG A 142 -4.38 2.88 -15.17
CA ARG A 142 -4.59 1.78 -14.23
C ARG A 142 -4.14 0.45 -14.83
N LEU A 143 -3.18 -0.20 -14.17
CA LEU A 143 -2.66 -1.53 -14.51
C LEU A 143 -3.47 -2.63 -13.83
N GLY A 144 -3.82 -2.42 -12.55
CA GLY A 144 -4.42 -3.47 -11.74
C GLY A 144 -4.63 -3.09 -10.28
N LYS A 145 -4.71 -4.12 -9.43
CA LYS A 145 -4.81 -4.01 -7.98
C LYS A 145 -3.75 -4.84 -7.28
N LEU A 146 -3.20 -4.34 -6.19
CA LEU A 146 -2.24 -5.08 -5.37
C LEU A 146 -2.92 -6.25 -4.64
N ARG A 147 -2.26 -7.41 -4.63
CA ARG A 147 -2.73 -8.64 -3.97
C ARG A 147 -1.74 -9.24 -2.99
N LEU A 148 -0.48 -9.42 -3.39
CA LEU A 148 0.55 -9.95 -2.51
C LEU A 148 1.78 -9.05 -2.51
N VAL A 149 2.52 -9.12 -1.40
CA VAL A 149 3.83 -8.49 -1.24
C VAL A 149 4.84 -9.60 -0.99
N CYS A 150 5.82 -9.74 -1.87
CA CYS A 150 6.92 -10.70 -1.74
C CYS A 150 8.12 -9.98 -1.13
N PHE A 151 8.74 -10.60 -0.14
CA PHE A 151 9.92 -10.08 0.53
C PHE A 151 10.96 -11.19 0.75
N ASP A 152 12.21 -10.76 0.91
CA ASP A 152 13.30 -11.62 1.35
C ASP A 152 13.28 -11.69 2.87
N ALA A 153 13.02 -12.87 3.43
CA ALA A 153 12.90 -13.06 4.88
C ALA A 153 14.20 -12.77 5.64
N SER A 154 15.36 -12.93 5.00
CA SER A 154 16.67 -12.72 5.62
C SER A 154 16.95 -11.23 5.85
N SER A 155 16.59 -10.39 4.88
CA SER A 155 16.86 -8.95 4.90
C SER A 155 15.62 -8.11 5.25
N GLY A 156 14.43 -8.69 5.24
CA GLY A 156 13.15 -8.00 5.37
C GLY A 156 12.81 -7.10 4.18
N THR A 157 13.59 -7.16 3.09
CA THR A 157 13.44 -6.27 1.94
C THR A 157 12.29 -6.74 1.06
N VAL A 158 11.34 -5.86 0.76
CA VAL A 158 10.32 -6.17 -0.25
C VAL A 158 10.99 -6.19 -1.61
N THR A 159 10.84 -7.28 -2.36
CA THR A 159 11.48 -7.45 -3.67
C THR A 159 10.48 -7.34 -4.81
N THR A 160 9.23 -7.75 -4.59
CA THR A 160 8.26 -7.90 -5.68
C THR A 160 6.84 -7.73 -5.18
N LEU A 161 5.98 -7.13 -5.98
CA LEU A 161 4.55 -6.99 -5.75
C LEU A 161 3.79 -7.89 -6.72
N VAL A 162 2.75 -8.58 -6.24
CA VAL A 162 1.84 -9.34 -7.09
C VAL A 162 0.61 -8.50 -7.37
N VAL A 163 0.41 -8.16 -8.65
CA VAL A 163 -0.65 -7.27 -9.10
C VAL A 163 -1.64 -8.07 -9.95
N GLU A 164 -2.92 -8.00 -9.61
CA GLU A 164 -4.00 -8.56 -10.42
C GLU A 164 -4.38 -7.56 -11.52
N GLY A 165 -4.30 -8.00 -12.78
CA GLY A 165 -4.54 -7.15 -13.94
C GLY A 165 -5.97 -6.65 -14.07
N ARG A 166 -6.13 -5.50 -14.72
CA ARG A 166 -7.46 -4.97 -15.06
C ARG A 166 -8.15 -5.88 -16.09
N GLY A 167 -9.31 -6.43 -15.74
CA GLY A 167 -10.18 -7.18 -16.66
C GLY A 167 -9.71 -8.60 -17.00
N THR A 168 -8.57 -9.04 -16.49
CA THR A 168 -8.09 -10.42 -16.59
C THR A 168 -7.77 -10.91 -15.17
N ARG A 169 -8.14 -12.14 -14.82
CA ARG A 169 -7.74 -12.74 -13.51
C ARG A 169 -6.24 -13.06 -13.43
N GLY A 170 -5.47 -12.69 -14.45
CA GLY A 170 -4.03 -12.91 -14.51
C GLY A 170 -3.31 -12.04 -13.48
N ARG A 171 -2.55 -12.70 -12.61
CA ARG A 171 -1.63 -12.05 -11.66
C ARG A 171 -0.26 -11.93 -12.31
N ARG A 172 0.42 -10.80 -12.07
CA ARG A 172 1.76 -10.53 -12.60
C ARG A 172 2.69 -10.02 -11.52
N LEU A 173 3.96 -10.35 -11.68
CA LEU A 173 5.04 -9.89 -10.82
C LEU A 173 5.51 -8.50 -11.26
N LEU A 174 5.38 -7.54 -10.36
CA LEU A 174 5.88 -6.18 -10.49
C LEU A 174 7.10 -6.01 -9.56
N PRO A 175 8.32 -5.85 -10.10
CA PRO A 175 9.50 -5.58 -9.28
C PRO A 175 9.32 -4.30 -8.47
N ILE A 176 9.75 -4.29 -7.19
CA ILE A 176 9.59 -3.11 -6.33
C ILE A 176 10.40 -1.92 -6.85
N GLU A 177 11.46 -2.18 -7.63
CA GLU A 177 12.34 -1.19 -8.26
C GLU A 177 11.62 -0.32 -9.25
N ARG A 178 10.53 -0.83 -9.83
CA ARG A 178 9.66 -0.11 -10.75
C ARG A 178 8.66 0.78 -10.01
N VAL A 179 8.58 0.72 -8.67
CA VAL A 179 7.63 1.50 -7.87
C VAL A 179 8.29 2.81 -7.44
N ASN A 180 7.75 3.93 -7.93
CA ASN A 180 8.24 5.26 -7.63
C ASN A 180 7.60 5.86 -6.38
N ALA A 181 6.34 5.52 -6.12
CA ALA A 181 5.62 6.00 -4.94
C ALA A 181 4.56 5.00 -4.50
N ALA A 182 4.37 4.87 -3.19
CA ALA A 182 3.34 4.02 -2.60
C ALA A 182 2.52 4.81 -1.58
N GLY A 183 1.19 4.67 -1.67
CA GLY A 183 0.25 5.23 -0.73
C GLY A 183 -0.95 4.29 -0.53
N PRO A 184 -1.80 4.58 0.46
CA PRO A 184 -2.85 3.66 0.92
C PRO A 184 -3.90 3.31 -0.13
N TYR A 185 -4.04 4.09 -1.21
CA TYR A 185 -5.01 3.83 -2.28
C TYR A 185 -4.38 3.69 -3.66
N ARG A 186 -3.14 4.15 -3.84
CA ARG A 186 -2.50 4.27 -5.14
C ARG A 186 -1.01 3.94 -5.04
N ILE A 187 -0.54 3.13 -5.98
CA ILE A 187 0.87 2.79 -6.16
C ILE A 187 1.28 3.23 -7.56
N ALA A 188 2.25 4.13 -7.64
CA ALA A 188 2.75 4.68 -8.89
C ALA A 188 4.03 3.99 -9.33
N THR A 189 4.11 3.63 -10.61
CA THR A 189 5.24 2.92 -11.20
C THR A 189 5.87 3.72 -12.34
N ASP A 190 7.11 3.38 -12.70
CA ASP A 190 7.78 3.83 -13.92
C ASP A 190 7.42 2.97 -15.16
N LEU A 191 6.68 1.88 -14.95
CA LEU A 191 6.29 0.92 -15.99
C LEU A 191 5.32 1.55 -16.99
N LYS A 192 5.57 1.37 -18.27
CA LYS A 192 4.61 1.76 -19.31
C LYS A 192 3.42 0.81 -19.34
N ALA A 193 2.23 1.31 -19.66
CA ALA A 193 1.04 0.47 -19.76
C ALA A 193 1.17 -0.69 -20.76
N SER A 194 1.95 -0.52 -21.83
CA SER A 194 2.24 -1.57 -22.82
C SER A 194 3.14 -2.69 -22.29
N GLU A 195 4.02 -2.38 -21.33
CA GLU A 195 4.98 -3.32 -20.75
C GLU A 195 4.32 -4.26 -19.74
N TRP A 196 3.11 -3.93 -19.28
CA TRP A 196 2.31 -4.79 -18.40
C TRP A 196 2.18 -6.21 -18.96
N ALA A 197 1.96 -6.34 -20.27
CA ALA A 197 1.81 -7.63 -20.94
C ALA A 197 3.11 -8.45 -21.00
N MET A 198 4.26 -7.82 -20.75
CA MET A 198 5.59 -8.44 -20.74
C MET A 198 6.04 -8.88 -19.33
N LEU A 199 5.38 -8.41 -18.27
CA LEU A 199 5.71 -8.84 -16.91
C LEU A 199 5.45 -10.33 -16.72
N GLN A 200 6.32 -10.98 -15.94
CA GLN A 200 6.21 -12.40 -15.65
C GLN A 200 4.85 -12.73 -14.98
N PRO A 201 4.10 -13.71 -15.49
CA PRO A 201 2.92 -14.21 -14.82
C PRO A 201 3.27 -14.80 -13.46
N PHE A 202 2.42 -14.53 -12.46
CA PHE A 202 2.52 -15.20 -11.17
C PHE A 202 1.73 -16.50 -11.23
N ALA A 203 2.44 -17.63 -11.16
CA ALA A 203 1.84 -18.96 -11.05
C ALA A 203 1.69 -19.30 -9.55
N THR A 204 0.47 -19.65 -9.13
CA THR A 204 0.13 -20.10 -7.78
C THR A 204 0.27 -21.61 -7.67
#